data_AF-A0A484YTV1-F1
#
_entry.id   AF-A0A484YTV1-F1
#
_cell.length_a   1.000
_cell.length_b   1.000
_cell.length_c   1.000
_cell.angle_alpha   90.00
_cell.angle_beta   90.00
_cell.angle_gamma   90.00
#
_symmetry.space_group_name_H-M   'P 1'
#
loop_
_entity.id
_entity.type
_entity.pdbx_description
1 polymer ?
#
loop_
_entity_poly.entity_id
_entity_poly.type
_entity_poly.pdbx_seq_one_letter_code
_entity_poly.pdbx_strand_id
1 'polypeptide(L)'
;MTSFWVLVCFGVIGLPHTAVRCISYKDSKAVHRGIIIGTIVVAILMFGMHLAGALGRAVIPDLTVPDLVIPTLMVKVLPPFAAGIFLAAPMAAIMSTINAQLLQSSATIIKDLYLNIRPDQMQNETRLKRMSAVITLVLGALLLLAAWKPPEMIIWLNLLAFGGLEAVFLWPLVLGLYWNVPTPKAR
;
A
#
# COMPACT_ATOMS: atom_id res chain seq x y z
N MET A 1 -19.57 3.54 -7.45
CA MET A 1 -18.74 4.70 -7.05
C MET A 1 -18.76 4.93 -5.54
N THR A 2 -19.92 5.05 -4.90
CA THR A 2 -20.03 5.27 -3.43
C THR A 2 -19.47 4.12 -2.60
N SER A 3 -19.70 2.86 -3.00
CA SER A 3 -19.11 1.69 -2.31
C SER A 3 -17.58 1.67 -2.32
N PHE A 4 -16.95 2.23 -3.37
CA PHE A 4 -15.48 2.29 -3.49
C PHE A 4 -14.89 3.28 -2.49
N TRP A 5 -15.55 4.42 -2.28
CA TRP A 5 -15.14 5.40 -1.28
C TRP A 5 -15.24 4.86 0.15
N VAL A 6 -16.31 4.13 0.47
CA VAL A 6 -16.47 3.54 1.80
C VAL A 6 -15.39 2.49 2.06
N LEU A 7 -15.13 1.62 1.07
CA LEU A 7 -14.11 0.57 1.16
C LEU A 7 -12.71 1.18 1.34
N VAL A 8 -12.32 2.13 0.49
CA VAL A 8 -11.00 2.78 0.56
C VAL A 8 -10.85 3.70 1.79
N CYS A 9 -11.88 4.43 2.23
CA CYS A 9 -11.73 5.36 3.35
C CYS A 9 -11.84 4.71 4.72
N PHE A 10 -12.76 3.74 4.91
CA PHE A 10 -12.92 3.05 6.20
C PHE A 10 -12.10 1.76 6.28
N GLY A 11 -11.97 1.03 5.18
CA GLY A 11 -11.29 -0.26 5.14
C GLY A 11 -9.78 -0.17 5.35
N VAL A 12 -9.16 0.93 4.92
CA VAL A 12 -7.70 1.16 5.12
C VAL A 12 -7.31 1.17 6.61
N ILE A 13 -8.24 1.48 7.51
CA ILE A 13 -8.03 1.43 8.97
C ILE A 13 -7.81 -0.01 9.45
N GLY A 14 -8.49 -0.98 8.83
CA GLY A 14 -8.39 -2.40 9.14
C GLY A 14 -7.15 -3.09 8.56
N LEU A 15 -6.39 -2.41 7.70
CA LEU A 15 -5.22 -3.00 7.06
C LEU A 15 -4.05 -3.08 8.06
N PRO A 16 -3.39 -4.23 8.18
CA PRO A 16 -2.34 -4.44 9.18
C PRO A 16 -1.15 -3.49 9.00
N HIS A 17 -0.84 -3.11 7.76
CA HIS A 17 0.23 -2.15 7.48
C HIS A 17 -0.08 -0.74 7.97
N THR A 18 -1.35 -0.30 7.90
CA THR A 18 -1.80 0.98 8.46
C THR A 18 -1.79 0.92 9.98
N ALA A 19 -2.32 -0.17 10.55
CA ALA A 19 -2.37 -0.37 12.00
C ALA A 19 -0.96 -0.36 12.64
N VAL A 20 0.01 -1.08 12.06
CA VAL A 20 1.40 -1.09 12.55
C VAL A 20 2.06 0.29 12.46
N ARG A 21 1.76 1.07 11.41
CA ARG A 21 2.23 2.46 11.31
C ARG A 21 1.60 3.35 12.37
N CYS A 22 0.30 3.19 12.66
CA CYS A 22 -0.39 3.91 13.73
C CYS A 22 0.22 3.60 15.12
N ILE A 23 0.62 2.36 15.37
CA ILE A 23 1.27 1.94 16.63
C ILE A 23 2.71 2.49 16.74
N SER A 24 3.35 2.80 15.62
CA SER A 24 4.72 3.35 15.60
C SER A 24 4.78 4.86 15.93
N TYR A 25 3.63 5.53 16.12
CA TYR A 25 3.63 6.94 16.52
C TYR A 25 4.06 7.12 17.97
N LYS A 26 4.87 8.15 18.19
CA LYS A 26 5.45 8.44 19.50
C LYS A 26 4.41 8.87 20.55
N ASP A 27 3.38 9.61 20.13
CA ASP A 27 2.38 10.22 21.01
C ASP A 27 1.00 10.31 20.34
N SER A 28 -0.08 10.27 21.14
CA SER A 28 -1.46 10.46 20.65
C SER A 28 -1.66 11.81 19.92
N LYS A 29 -0.99 12.87 20.38
CA LYS A 29 -1.00 14.18 19.69
C LYS A 29 -0.37 14.12 18.30
N ALA A 30 0.66 13.29 18.12
CA ALA A 30 1.31 13.11 16.82
C ALA A 30 0.40 12.37 15.83
N VAL A 31 -0.37 11.39 16.30
CA VAL A 31 -1.39 10.70 15.50
C VAL A 31 -2.46 11.69 15.04
N HIS A 32 -3.03 12.47 15.97
CA HIS A 32 -4.09 13.44 15.63
C HIS A 32 -3.64 14.49 14.62
N ARG A 33 -2.43 15.04 14.81
CA ARG A 33 -1.85 16.00 13.87
C ARG A 33 -1.55 15.34 12.52
N GLY A 34 -1.11 14.08 12.52
CA GLY A 34 -0.91 13.28 11.32
C GLY A 34 -2.19 13.05 10.52
N ILE A 35 -3.32 12.79 11.19
CA ILE A 35 -4.62 12.64 10.54
C ILE A 35 -5.04 13.94 9.85
N ILE A 36 -4.92 15.09 10.53
CA ILE A 36 -5.32 16.40 9.97
C ILE A 36 -4.46 16.76 8.75
N ILE A 37 -3.13 16.69 8.89
CA ILE A 37 -2.22 17.01 7.79
C ILE A 37 -2.41 16.02 6.64
N GLY A 38 -2.53 14.73 6.95
CA GLY A 38 -2.75 13.68 5.96
C GLY A 38 -4.03 13.90 5.16
N THR A 39 -5.13 14.26 5.84
CA THR A 39 -6.42 14.52 5.18
C THR A 39 -6.33 15.69 4.22
N ILE A 40 -5.71 16.81 4.64
CA ILE A 40 -5.56 17.99 3.79
C ILE A 40 -4.71 17.68 2.56
N VAL A 41 -3.57 16.99 2.75
CA VAL A 41 -2.67 16.63 1.65
C VAL A 41 -3.35 15.67 0.68
N VAL A 42 -4.02 14.63 1.18
CA VAL A 42 -4.75 13.67 0.34
C VAL A 42 -5.89 14.35 -0.40
N ALA A 43 -6.64 15.25 0.24
CA ALA A 43 -7.72 16.00 -0.41
C ALA A 43 -7.20 16.83 -1.59
N ILE A 44 -6.10 17.57 -1.41
CA ILE A 44 -5.48 18.37 -2.48
C ILE A 44 -5.00 17.45 -3.62
N LEU A 45 -4.33 16.35 -3.29
CA LEU A 45 -3.82 15.41 -4.29
C LEU A 45 -4.95 14.71 -5.07
N MET A 46 -6.00 14.24 -4.38
CA MET A 46 -7.15 13.62 -5.03
C MET A 46 -7.88 14.60 -5.94
N PHE A 47 -8.06 15.84 -5.49
CA PHE A 47 -8.68 16.88 -6.29
C PHE A 47 -7.86 17.17 -7.57
N GLY A 48 -6.54 17.31 -7.43
CA GLY A 48 -5.63 17.49 -8.57
C GLY A 48 -5.67 16.33 -9.56
N MET A 49 -5.64 15.09 -9.07
CA MET A 49 -5.72 13.88 -9.90
C MET A 49 -7.05 13.77 -10.65
N HIS A 50 -8.17 14.05 -9.99
CA HIS A 50 -9.50 14.03 -10.63
C HIS A 50 -9.63 15.12 -11.70
N LEU A 51 -9.15 16.33 -11.42
CA LEU A 51 -9.18 17.43 -12.38
C LEU A 51 -8.29 17.13 -13.59
N ALA A 52 -7.08 16.60 -13.36
CA ALA A 52 -6.17 16.20 -14.42
C ALA A 52 -6.75 15.07 -15.29
N GLY A 53 -7.44 14.09 -14.70
CA GLY A 53 -8.14 13.04 -15.45
C GLY A 53 -9.32 13.57 -16.26
N ALA A 54 -10.14 14.45 -15.68
CA ALA A 54 -11.29 15.06 -16.35
C ALA A 54 -10.88 15.95 -17.53
N LEU A 55 -9.88 16.83 -17.32
CA LEU A 55 -9.32 17.68 -18.37
C LEU A 55 -8.53 16.87 -19.40
N GLY A 56 -7.85 15.79 -18.98
CA GLY A 56 -7.09 14.91 -19.86
C GLY A 56 -7.97 14.23 -20.91
N ARG A 57 -9.21 13.89 -20.55
CA ARG A 57 -10.19 13.31 -21.48
C ARG A 57 -10.63 14.30 -22.57
N ALA A 58 -10.62 15.60 -22.29
CA ALA A 58 -10.91 16.63 -23.29
C ALA A 58 -9.75 16.84 -24.29
N VAL A 59 -8.52 16.54 -23.89
CA VAL A 59 -7.31 16.68 -24.73
C VAL A 59 -6.96 15.39 -25.49
N ILE A 60 -7.38 14.23 -24.98
CA ILE A 60 -7.14 12.91 -25.57
C ILE A 60 -8.43 12.08 -25.52
N PRO A 61 -9.35 12.27 -26.48
CA PRO A 61 -10.66 11.60 -26.47
C PRO A 61 -10.60 10.08 -26.78
N ASP A 62 -9.56 9.60 -27.47
CA ASP A 62 -9.44 8.20 -27.95
C ASP A 62 -8.70 7.25 -27.00
N LEU A 63 -8.54 7.59 -25.72
CA LEU A 63 -7.80 6.73 -24.80
C LEU A 63 -8.63 5.51 -24.33
N THR A 64 -8.27 4.33 -24.82
CA THR A 64 -8.92 3.04 -24.49
C THR A 64 -8.55 2.49 -23.11
N VAL A 65 -7.38 2.86 -22.57
CA VAL A 65 -6.89 2.39 -21.26
C VAL A 65 -6.81 3.56 -20.26
N PRO A 66 -7.69 3.61 -19.24
CA PRO A 66 -7.74 4.70 -18.27
C PRO A 66 -6.43 4.94 -17.50
N ASP A 67 -5.63 3.90 -17.28
CA ASP A 67 -4.39 3.97 -16.50
C ASP A 67 -3.27 4.75 -17.22
N LEU A 68 -3.38 4.92 -18.55
CA LEU A 68 -2.38 5.62 -19.36
C LEU A 68 -2.67 7.13 -19.50
N VAL A 69 -3.79 7.63 -18.98
CA VAL A 69 -4.22 9.03 -19.16
C VAL A 69 -3.16 10.02 -18.68
N ILE A 70 -2.64 9.83 -17.47
CA ILE A 70 -1.66 10.74 -16.86
C ILE A 70 -0.33 10.76 -17.64
N PRO A 71 0.32 9.61 -17.92
CA PRO A 71 1.59 9.64 -18.65
C PRO A 71 1.44 10.19 -20.08
N THR A 72 0.37 9.84 -20.80
CA THR A 72 0.15 10.34 -22.17
C THR A 72 -0.14 11.85 -22.19
N LEU A 73 -0.89 12.36 -21.20
CA LEU A 73 -1.17 13.80 -21.09
C LEU A 73 0.11 14.60 -20.81
N MET A 74 0.98 14.10 -19.93
CA MET A 74 2.21 14.78 -19.55
C MET A 74 3.22 14.88 -20.70
N VAL A 75 3.38 13.81 -21.48
CA VAL A 75 4.26 13.81 -22.66
C VAL A 75 3.76 14.78 -23.74
N LYS A 76 2.44 15.00 -23.84
CA LYS A 76 1.84 15.87 -24.86
C LYS A 76 1.83 17.35 -24.47
N VAL A 77 1.72 17.66 -23.16
CA VAL A 77 1.53 19.03 -22.66
C VAL A 77 2.85 19.65 -22.15
N LEU A 78 3.78 18.86 -21.60
CA LEU A 78 5.03 19.38 -21.03
C LEU A 78 6.22 19.23 -21.99
N PRO A 79 7.23 20.13 -21.88
CA PRO A 79 8.49 19.95 -22.57
C PRO A 79 9.21 18.66 -22.09
N PRO A 80 10.02 18.00 -22.94
CA PRO A 80 10.56 16.66 -22.70
C PRO A 80 11.29 16.50 -21.36
N PHE A 81 12.05 17.53 -20.96
CA PHE A 81 12.80 17.52 -19.71
C PHE A 81 11.87 17.55 -18.48
N ALA A 82 10.84 18.39 -18.51
CA ALA A 82 9.87 18.49 -17.42
C ALA A 82 8.94 17.27 -17.36
N ALA A 83 8.56 16.71 -18.50
CA ALA A 83 7.79 15.47 -18.58
C ALA A 83 8.56 14.29 -17.96
N GLY A 84 9.87 14.18 -18.21
CA GLY A 84 10.72 13.15 -17.60
C GLY A 84 10.80 13.25 -16.08
N ILE A 85 11.04 14.46 -15.55
CA ILE A 85 11.06 14.70 -14.10
C ILE A 85 9.70 14.39 -13.48
N PHE A 86 8.61 14.79 -14.13
CA PHE A 86 7.27 14.53 -13.63
C PHE A 86 6.95 13.03 -13.60
N LEU A 87 7.31 12.28 -14.64
CA LEU A 87 7.11 10.82 -14.70
C LEU A 87 7.98 10.05 -13.70
N ALA A 88 9.12 10.61 -13.29
CA ALA A 88 9.95 10.03 -12.24
C ALA A 88 9.26 10.08 -10.86
N ALA A 89 8.42 11.07 -10.58
CA ALA A 89 7.72 11.21 -9.30
C ALA A 89 6.76 10.04 -8.97
N PRO A 90 5.80 9.65 -9.83
CA PRO A 90 4.95 8.49 -9.57
C PRO A 90 5.75 7.18 -9.58
N MET A 91 6.81 7.06 -10.39
CA MET A 91 7.71 5.90 -10.35
C MET A 91 8.38 5.76 -8.98
N ALA A 92 8.92 6.86 -8.43
CA ALA A 92 9.50 6.88 -7.10
C ALA A 92 8.47 6.55 -6.00
N ALA A 93 7.23 7.06 -6.13
CA ALA A 93 6.15 6.74 -5.20
C ALA A 93 5.77 5.25 -5.24
N ILE A 94 5.70 4.64 -6.42
CA ILE A 94 5.44 3.21 -6.60
C ILE A 94 6.58 2.39 -5.96
N MET A 95 7.84 2.75 -6.21
CA MET A 95 8.99 2.07 -5.60
C MET A 95 8.97 2.13 -4.07
N SER A 96 8.57 3.27 -3.49
CA SER A 96 8.43 3.42 -2.04
C SER A 96 7.38 2.46 -1.46
N THR A 97 6.25 2.30 -2.15
CA THR A 97 5.18 1.37 -1.76
C THR A 97 5.62 -0.08 -1.88
N ILE A 98 6.25 -0.47 -3.00
CA ILE A 98 6.75 -1.83 -3.22
C ILE A 98 7.77 -2.20 -2.14
N ASN A 99 8.71 -1.30 -1.84
CA ASN A 99 9.72 -1.54 -0.81
C ASN A 99 9.08 -1.76 0.58
N ALA A 100 8.09 -0.94 0.94
CA ALA A 100 7.38 -1.10 2.21
C ALA A 100 6.60 -2.43 2.30
N GLN A 101 5.91 -2.81 1.21
CA GLN A 101 5.15 -4.07 1.16
C GLN A 101 6.05 -5.30 1.21
N LEU A 102 7.14 -5.32 0.43
CA LEU A 102 8.12 -6.40 0.44
C LEU A 102 8.77 -6.57 1.81
N LEU A 103 9.18 -5.46 2.44
CA LEU A 103 9.79 -5.49 3.76
C LEU A 103 8.81 -6.02 4.80
N GLN A 104 7.54 -5.61 4.73
CA GLN A 104 6.51 -6.09 5.64
C GLN A 104 6.23 -7.58 5.44
N SER A 105 6.08 -8.06 4.20
CA SER A 105 5.89 -9.48 3.91
C SER A 105 7.06 -10.33 4.41
N SER A 106 8.29 -9.88 4.18
CA SER A 106 9.49 -10.55 4.68
C SER A 106 9.52 -10.58 6.22
N ALA A 107 9.18 -9.46 6.87
CA ALA A 107 9.12 -9.38 8.32
C ALA A 107 8.06 -10.30 8.91
N THR A 108 6.87 -10.39 8.30
CA THR A 108 5.81 -11.34 8.69
C THR A 108 6.29 -12.78 8.56
N ILE A 109 6.94 -13.16 7.46
CA ILE A 109 7.46 -14.53 7.29
C ILE A 109 8.52 -14.85 8.36
N ILE A 110 9.39 -13.91 8.71
CA ILE A 110 10.44 -14.15 9.70
C ILE A 110 9.87 -14.18 11.11
N LYS A 111 9.09 -13.16 11.49
CA LYS A 111 8.62 -13.00 12.86
C LYS A 111 7.44 -13.92 13.17
N ASP A 112 6.50 -14.07 12.26
CA ASP A 112 5.25 -14.76 12.53
C ASP A 112 5.33 -16.26 12.19
N LEU A 113 6.16 -16.65 11.21
CA LEU A 113 6.36 -18.05 10.85
C LEU A 113 7.68 -18.62 11.40
N TYR A 114 8.83 -18.01 11.10
CA TYR A 114 10.13 -18.59 11.46
C TYR A 114 10.44 -18.52 12.97
N LEU A 115 10.26 -17.37 13.60
CA LEU A 115 10.52 -17.20 15.04
C LEU A 115 9.46 -17.90 15.91
N ASN A 116 8.21 -18.01 15.43
CA ASN A 116 7.16 -18.76 16.12
C ASN A 116 7.47 -20.27 16.17
N ILE A 117 8.08 -20.83 15.11
CA ILE A 117 8.46 -22.25 15.05
C ILE A 117 9.82 -22.52 15.73
N ARG A 118 10.75 -21.55 15.71
CA ARG A 118 12.08 -21.69 16.34
C ARG A 118 12.46 -20.44 17.15
N PRO A 119 11.93 -20.30 18.38
CA PRO A 119 12.20 -19.13 19.23
C PRO A 119 13.68 -18.96 19.60
N ASP A 120 14.45 -20.06 19.66
CA ASP A 120 15.89 -20.04 19.98
C ASP A 120 16.78 -19.30 18.97
N GLN A 121 16.28 -19.00 17.76
CA GLN A 121 17.05 -18.29 16.74
C GLN A 121 16.96 -16.76 16.85
N MET A 122 16.21 -16.21 17.81
CA MET A 122 16.05 -14.76 18.02
C MET A 122 17.38 -14.02 18.25
N GLN A 123 18.38 -14.68 18.85
CA GLN A 123 19.66 -14.06 19.20
C GLN A 123 20.60 -13.84 18.01
N ASN A 124 20.30 -14.45 16.84
CA ASN A 124 21.24 -14.45 15.71
C ASN A 124 20.84 -13.41 14.64
N GLU A 125 21.00 -12.13 14.96
CA GLU A 125 20.59 -10.99 14.11
C GLU A 125 21.12 -11.08 12.67
N THR A 126 22.37 -11.51 12.49
CA THR A 126 23.00 -11.61 11.16
C THR A 126 22.30 -12.64 10.28
N ARG A 127 21.81 -13.73 10.88
CA ARG A 127 21.07 -14.78 10.18
C ARG A 127 19.67 -14.30 9.82
N LEU A 128 18.98 -13.61 10.73
CA LEU A 128 17.68 -13.00 10.46
C LEU A 128 17.76 -11.97 9.32
N LYS A 129 18.77 -11.10 9.32
CA LYS A 129 18.97 -10.11 8.25
C LYS A 129 19.21 -10.77 6.89
N ARG A 130 20.07 -11.80 6.82
CA ARG A 130 20.29 -12.57 5.58
C ARG A 130 19.04 -13.29 5.11
N MET A 131 18.30 -13.92 6.02
CA MET A 131 17.02 -14.55 5.67
C MET A 131 16.01 -13.53 5.14
N SER A 132 15.94 -12.34 5.74
CA SER A 132 15.06 -11.26 5.26
C SER A 132 15.42 -10.81 3.85
N ALA A 133 16.72 -10.65 3.58
CA ALA A 133 17.20 -10.30 2.25
C ALA A 133 16.87 -11.39 1.22
N VAL A 134 17.07 -12.68 1.57
CA VAL A 134 16.76 -13.81 0.68
C VAL A 134 15.26 -13.91 0.41
N ILE A 135 14.41 -13.82 1.45
CA ILE A 135 12.96 -13.86 1.29
C ILE A 135 12.48 -12.69 0.43
N THR A 136 13.00 -11.49 0.68
CA THR A 136 12.69 -10.30 -0.14
C THR A 136 13.10 -10.50 -1.59
N LEU A 137 14.27 -11.11 -1.85
CA LEU A 137 14.76 -11.38 -3.19
C LEU A 137 13.89 -12.43 -3.92
N VAL A 138 13.49 -13.49 -3.22
CA VAL A 138 12.58 -14.52 -3.77
C VAL A 138 11.21 -13.92 -4.09
N LEU A 139 10.64 -13.14 -3.16
CA LEU A 139 9.37 -12.44 -3.40
C LEU A 139 9.48 -11.46 -4.57
N GLY A 140 10.57 -10.70 -4.66
CA GLY A 140 10.85 -9.81 -5.79
C GLY A 140 10.92 -10.56 -7.12
N ALA A 141 11.61 -11.70 -7.16
CA ALA A 141 11.68 -12.54 -8.36
C ALA A 141 10.30 -13.09 -8.78
N LEU A 142 9.49 -13.54 -7.82
CA LEU A 142 8.12 -14.00 -8.07
C LEU A 142 7.23 -12.87 -8.60
N LEU A 143 7.37 -11.66 -8.06
CA LEU A 143 6.64 -10.48 -8.56
C LEU A 143 7.04 -10.14 -10.00
N LEU A 144 8.32 -10.21 -10.34
CA LEU A 144 8.80 -9.98 -11.71
C LEU A 144 8.24 -11.04 -12.69
N LEU A 145 8.20 -12.31 -12.27
CA LEU A 145 7.59 -13.37 -13.06
C LEU A 145 6.08 -13.17 -13.25
N ALA A 146 5.38 -12.77 -12.19
CA ALA A 146 3.95 -12.46 -12.26
C ALA A 146 3.66 -11.23 -13.14
N ALA A 147 4.53 -10.23 -13.12
CA ALA A 147 4.41 -9.02 -13.94
C ALA A 147 4.58 -9.28 -15.45
N TRP A 148 5.12 -10.44 -15.86
CA TRP A 148 5.28 -10.79 -17.27
C TRP A 148 3.95 -11.00 -18.00
N LYS A 149 2.89 -11.39 -17.28
CA LYS A 149 1.53 -11.55 -17.82
C LYS A 149 0.53 -10.70 -17.03
N PRO A 150 0.49 -9.37 -17.25
CA PRO A 150 -0.42 -8.51 -16.53
C PRO A 150 -1.88 -8.85 -16.91
N PRO A 151 -2.81 -8.91 -15.95
CA PRO A 151 -4.23 -9.00 -16.23
C PRO A 151 -4.74 -7.71 -16.90
N GLU A 152 -5.82 -7.80 -17.70
CA GLU A 152 -6.33 -6.69 -18.50
C GLU A 152 -6.73 -5.44 -17.68
N MET A 153 -7.06 -5.59 -16.39
CA MET A 153 -7.43 -4.48 -15.51
C MET A 153 -6.83 -4.63 -14.11
N ILE A 154 -5.78 -3.85 -13.84
CA ILE A 154 -5.06 -3.81 -12.56
C ILE A 154 -5.98 -3.37 -11.41
N ILE A 155 -6.93 -2.46 -11.69
CA ILE A 155 -7.86 -1.91 -10.70
C ILE A 155 -8.72 -3.00 -10.04
N TRP A 156 -9.19 -3.99 -10.81
CA TRP A 156 -10.03 -5.08 -10.27
C TRP A 156 -9.23 -6.02 -9.38
N LEU A 157 -8.00 -6.35 -9.78
CA LEU A 157 -7.11 -7.17 -8.95
C LEU A 157 -6.79 -6.46 -7.63
N ASN A 158 -6.50 -5.16 -7.71
CA ASN A 158 -6.26 -4.33 -6.54
C ASN A 158 -7.48 -4.32 -5.60
N LEU A 159 -8.68 -4.11 -6.16
CA LEU A 159 -9.92 -4.06 -5.39
C LEU A 159 -10.24 -5.39 -4.70
N LEU A 160 -10.01 -6.52 -5.39
CA LEU A 160 -10.18 -7.84 -4.80
C LEU A 160 -9.20 -8.07 -3.65
N ALA A 161 -7.93 -7.70 -3.84
CA ALA A 161 -6.89 -7.87 -2.82
C ALA A 161 -7.16 -7.02 -1.57
N PHE A 162 -7.45 -5.73 -1.75
CA PHE A 162 -7.78 -4.82 -0.64
C PHE A 162 -9.10 -5.20 0.03
N GLY A 163 -10.16 -5.44 -0.75
CA GLY A 163 -11.47 -5.84 -0.21
C GLY A 163 -11.43 -7.16 0.56
N GLY A 164 -10.64 -8.14 0.10
CA GLY A 164 -10.44 -9.40 0.81
C GLY A 164 -9.71 -9.22 2.14
N LEU A 165 -8.64 -8.41 2.16
CA LEU A 165 -7.91 -8.08 3.40
C LEU A 165 -8.81 -7.36 4.41
N GLU A 166 -9.59 -6.38 3.95
CA GLU A 166 -10.50 -5.62 4.80
C GLU A 166 -11.59 -6.52 5.40
N ALA A 167 -12.20 -7.38 4.59
CA ALA A 167 -13.23 -8.31 5.08
C ALA A 167 -12.70 -9.24 6.18
N VAL A 168 -11.44 -9.66 6.10
CA VAL A 168 -10.83 -10.58 7.07
C VAL A 168 -10.31 -9.86 8.32
N PHE A 169 -9.68 -8.69 8.18
CA PHE A 169 -8.96 -8.04 9.28
C PHE A 169 -9.74 -6.91 9.98
N LEU A 170 -10.72 -6.29 9.31
CA LEU A 170 -11.52 -5.21 9.91
C LEU A 170 -12.26 -5.68 11.15
N TRP A 171 -12.97 -6.82 11.06
CA TRP A 171 -13.80 -7.32 12.17
C TRP A 171 -12.99 -7.78 13.38
N PRO A 172 -11.92 -8.59 13.24
CA PRO A 172 -11.06 -8.94 14.38
C PRO A 172 -10.42 -7.72 15.05
N LEU A 173 -10.05 -6.69 14.28
CA LEU A 173 -9.42 -5.49 14.83
C LEU A 173 -10.41 -4.61 15.59
N VAL A 174 -11.62 -4.39 15.04
CA VAL A 174 -12.69 -3.65 15.72
C VAL A 174 -13.17 -4.39 16.97
N LEU A 175 -13.42 -5.70 16.86
CA LEU A 175 -13.82 -6.52 18.00
C LEU A 175 -12.69 -6.62 19.04
N GLY A 176 -11.42 -6.74 18.64
CA GLY A 176 -10.30 -6.77 19.58
C GLY A 176 -10.09 -5.46 20.33
N LEU A 177 -10.44 -4.31 19.74
CA LEU A 177 -10.29 -3.00 20.38
C LEU A 177 -11.47 -2.64 21.30
N TYR A 178 -12.69 -3.04 20.94
CA TYR A 178 -13.92 -2.64 21.63
C TYR A 178 -14.58 -3.76 22.46
N TRP A 179 -14.26 -5.03 22.19
CA TRP A 179 -14.80 -6.15 22.94
C TRP A 179 -13.81 -6.59 24.01
N ASN A 180 -14.19 -6.42 25.28
CA ASN A 180 -13.48 -6.96 26.45
C ASN A 180 -13.62 -8.50 26.50
N VAL A 181 -13.14 -9.22 25.49
CA VAL A 181 -12.98 -10.67 25.61
C VAL A 181 -11.76 -10.90 26.50
N PRO A 182 -11.85 -11.64 27.63
CA PRO A 182 -10.68 -12.00 28.41
C PRO A 182 -9.73 -12.76 27.50
N THR A 183 -8.53 -12.21 27.29
CA THR A 183 -7.49 -12.83 26.48
C THR A 183 -7.13 -14.19 27.09
N PRO A 184 -7.07 -15.28 26.30
CA PRO A 184 -6.39 -16.47 26.76
C PRO A 184 -4.95 -16.07 27.06
N LYS A 185 -4.48 -16.32 28.30
CA LYS A 185 -3.08 -16.11 28.69
C LYS A 185 -2.19 -16.75 27.62
N ALA A 186 -1.44 -15.91 26.90
CA ALA A 186 -0.35 -16.36 26.05
C ALA A 186 0.62 -17.13 26.94
N ARG A 187 0.82 -18.41 26.60
CA ARG A 187 1.83 -19.28 27.20
C ARG A 187 3.08 -19.23 26.32
#